data_AF-A0AAF0E5U1-F1
#
_entry.id   AF-A0AAF0E5U1-F1
#
_cell.length_a   1.000
_cell.length_b   1.000
_cell.length_c   1.000
_cell.angle_alpha   90.00
_cell.angle_beta   90.00
_cell.angle_gamma   90.00
#
_symmetry.space_group_name_H-M   'P 1'
#
loop_
_entity.id
_entity.type
_entity.pdbx_description
1 polymer ?
#
loop_
_entity_poly.entity_id
_entity_poly.type
_entity_poly.pdbx_seq_one_letter_code
_entity_poly.pdbx_strand_id
1 'polypeptide(L)'
;MSDVDIFEDALFTVFAHHQPARGDPGGRGVYTHAALPAWCATEDGGARQIAYRIADASSANTRLFAHHQWDAGVYLADLLADAPPWADVRGRRVIELGAGTGLPALVAAAAGAAHTVVTDYPDPDILANLAENVAQLQARAPARLALAAHGLAWGEALDAYVAC
;
A
#
# COMPACT_ATOMS: atom_id res chain seq x y z
N MET A 1 28.87 22.89 16.71
CA MET A 1 28.14 22.82 15.43
C MET A 1 29.17 22.94 14.35
N SER A 2 29.33 21.91 13.54
CA SER A 2 30.28 21.91 12.42
C SER A 2 29.66 22.68 11.26
N ASP A 3 30.48 23.26 10.38
CA ASP A 3 29.97 23.98 9.19
C ASP A 3 29.08 23.07 8.32
N VAL A 4 29.32 21.76 8.35
CA VAL A 4 28.52 20.76 7.63
C VAL A 4 27.08 20.70 8.16
N ASP A 5 26.87 20.79 9.48
CA ASP A 5 25.55 20.75 10.10
C ASP A 5 24.69 21.95 9.64
N ILE A 6 25.31 23.14 9.50
CA ILE A 6 24.62 24.34 9.03
C ILE A 6 24.16 24.22 7.58
N PHE A 7 24.97 23.60 6.72
CA PHE A 7 24.59 23.40 5.31
C PHE A 7 23.55 22.28 5.17
N GLU A 8 23.63 21.23 5.98
CA GLU A 8 22.64 20.15 5.99
C GLU A 8 21.27 20.63 6.50
N ASP A 9 21.24 21.41 7.57
CA ASP A 9 20.01 22.02 8.11
C ASP A 9 19.40 23.05 7.13
N ALA A 10 20.24 23.75 6.37
CA ALA A 10 19.79 24.73 5.38
C ALA A 10 19.28 24.10 4.07
N LEU A 11 19.61 22.83 3.78
CA LEU A 11 19.11 22.14 2.57
C LEU A 11 17.58 22.14 2.52
N PHE A 12 16.92 22.00 3.67
CA PHE A 12 15.46 22.00 3.78
C PHE A 12 14.81 23.36 3.50
N THR A 13 15.57 24.45 3.62
CA THR A 13 15.09 25.81 3.34
C THR A 13 15.35 26.21 1.88
N VAL A 14 16.46 25.73 1.30
CA VAL A 14 16.88 26.06 -0.07
C VAL A 14 16.14 25.21 -1.12
N PHE A 15 15.92 23.93 -0.83
CA PHE A 15 15.13 23.05 -1.67
C PHE A 15 13.77 22.87 -1.01
N ALA A 16 12.70 23.34 -1.66
CA ALA A 16 11.35 23.04 -1.21
C ALA A 16 11.22 21.52 -1.03
N HIS A 17 11.10 21.06 0.21
CA HIS A 17 11.04 19.64 0.52
C HIS A 17 9.74 19.06 -0.04
N HIS A 18 9.81 18.56 -1.26
CA HIS A 18 8.73 17.78 -1.84
C HIS A 18 9.02 16.31 -1.53
N GLN A 19 8.57 15.86 -0.36
CA GLN A 19 8.51 14.44 -0.08
C GLN A 19 7.36 13.86 -0.91
N PRO A 20 7.62 12.99 -1.91
CA PRO A 20 6.56 12.43 -2.78
C PRO A 20 5.86 11.25 -2.08
N ALA A 21 5.56 11.45 -0.80
CA ALA A 21 4.97 10.48 0.09
C ALA A 21 4.20 11.20 1.20
N ARG A 22 3.21 10.51 1.76
CA ARG A 22 2.28 11.02 2.76
C ARG A 22 2.20 10.09 3.96
N GLY A 23 1.73 10.68 5.05
CA GLY A 23 1.42 9.97 6.29
C GLY A 23 2.63 9.72 7.18
N ASP A 24 2.34 9.60 8.46
CA ASP A 24 3.34 9.41 9.50
C ASP A 24 3.50 7.91 9.84
N PRO A 25 4.72 7.46 10.23
CA PRO A 25 4.93 6.12 10.74
C PRO A 25 3.94 5.74 11.85
N GLY A 26 3.39 4.53 11.77
CA GLY A 26 2.36 4.04 12.70
C GLY A 26 0.98 4.68 12.52
N GLY A 27 0.85 5.67 11.64
CA GLY A 27 -0.38 6.38 11.34
C GLY A 27 -1.38 5.54 10.52
N ARG A 28 -2.45 6.22 10.12
CA ARG A 28 -3.50 5.66 9.26
C ARG A 28 -3.73 6.56 8.06
N GLY A 29 -3.88 5.95 6.90
CA GLY A 29 -4.29 6.59 5.67
C GLY A 29 -5.71 6.20 5.29
N VAL A 30 -6.37 7.07 4.54
CA VAL A 30 -7.66 6.80 3.91
C VAL A 30 -7.51 7.14 2.44
N TYR A 31 -7.73 6.15 1.59
CA TYR A 31 -7.82 6.32 0.15
C TYR A 31 -9.29 6.46 -0.24
N THR A 32 -9.64 7.55 -0.91
CA THR A 32 -11.02 7.84 -1.33
C THR A 32 -11.07 8.00 -2.84
N HIS A 33 -11.94 7.25 -3.50
CA HIS A 33 -12.08 7.30 -4.95
C HIS A 33 -13.49 6.91 -5.42
N ALA A 34 -14.09 7.71 -6.30
CA ALA A 34 -15.49 7.53 -6.71
C ALA A 34 -15.74 6.22 -7.48
N ALA A 35 -14.73 5.71 -8.19
CA ALA A 35 -14.82 4.47 -8.96
C ALA A 35 -14.72 3.19 -8.10
N LEU A 36 -14.37 3.30 -6.81
CA LEU A 36 -14.39 2.14 -5.91
C LEU A 36 -15.78 1.49 -5.85
N PRO A 37 -15.88 0.19 -5.53
CA PRO A 37 -17.18 -0.47 -5.39
C PRO A 37 -18.10 0.19 -4.36
N ALA A 38 -19.41 0.05 -4.53
CA ALA A 38 -20.40 0.62 -3.62
C ALA A 38 -20.27 0.12 -2.17
N TRP A 39 -19.80 -1.11 -1.95
CA TRP A 39 -19.57 -1.65 -0.61
C TRP A 39 -18.37 -1.00 0.11
N CYS A 40 -17.53 -0.24 -0.60
CA CYS A 40 -16.50 0.59 0.00
C CYS A 40 -17.04 1.93 0.53
N ALA A 41 -18.35 2.20 0.37
CA ALA A 41 -18.98 3.42 0.87
C ALA A 41 -18.78 3.59 2.40
N THR A 42 -18.69 4.83 2.82
CA THR A 42 -18.81 5.26 4.21
C THR A 42 -20.23 5.05 4.72
N GLU A 43 -20.40 5.02 6.06
CA GLU A 43 -21.72 4.80 6.69
C GLU A 43 -22.75 5.87 6.33
N ASP A 44 -22.30 7.10 6.08
CA ASP A 44 -23.12 8.22 5.61
C ASP A 44 -23.41 8.17 4.10
N GLY A 45 -22.87 7.17 3.38
CA GLY A 45 -23.07 6.96 1.95
C GLY A 45 -22.40 7.99 1.03
N GLY A 46 -21.62 8.92 1.59
CA GLY A 46 -21.07 10.05 0.85
C GLY A 46 -19.83 9.72 0.01
N ALA A 47 -18.86 9.03 0.59
CA ALA A 47 -17.57 8.74 -0.05
C ALA A 47 -17.32 7.23 -0.12
N ARG A 48 -16.55 6.77 -1.11
CA ARG A 48 -16.09 5.38 -1.18
C ARG A 48 -14.61 5.35 -0.84
N GLN A 49 -14.25 4.56 0.17
CA GLN A 49 -12.92 4.62 0.74
C GLN A 49 -12.37 3.27 1.19
N ILE A 50 -11.05 3.16 1.18
CA ILE A 50 -10.26 2.07 1.79
C ILE A 50 -9.34 2.70 2.84
N ALA A 51 -9.48 2.26 4.08
CA ALA A 51 -8.57 2.62 5.15
C ALA A 51 -7.40 1.64 5.19
N TYR A 52 -6.21 2.14 5.52
CA TYR A 52 -5.01 1.33 5.68
C TYR A 52 -4.10 1.95 6.74
N ARG A 53 -3.24 1.12 7.32
CA ARG A 53 -2.20 1.51 8.27
C ARG A 53 -0.86 1.69 7.56
N ILE A 54 -0.08 2.62 8.10
CA ILE A 54 1.30 2.84 7.71
C ILE A 54 2.18 2.20 8.78
N ALA A 55 3.17 1.40 8.36
CA ALA A 55 4.06 0.71 9.29
C ALA A 55 4.80 1.71 10.19
N ASP A 56 5.14 1.29 11.41
CA ASP A 56 6.04 2.05 12.28
C ASP A 56 7.46 2.04 11.69
N ALA A 57 8.30 3.00 12.07
CA ALA A 57 9.72 3.03 11.71
C ALA A 57 10.57 2.26 12.74
N SER A 58 10.03 1.14 13.25
CA SER A 58 10.57 0.35 14.38
C SER A 58 11.71 -0.57 13.98
N SER A 59 11.72 -1.08 12.74
CA SER A 59 12.72 -2.04 12.24
C SER A 59 13.73 -1.41 11.28
N ALA A 60 14.89 -2.06 11.09
CA ALA A 60 15.89 -1.60 10.12
C ALA A 60 15.34 -1.59 8.68
N ASN A 61 14.42 -2.51 8.36
CA ASN A 61 13.84 -2.62 7.03
C ASN A 61 12.65 -1.67 6.82
N THR A 62 11.88 -1.34 7.86
CA THR A 62 10.87 -0.27 7.74
C THR A 62 11.51 1.07 7.39
N ARG A 63 12.75 1.32 7.84
CA ARG A 63 13.56 2.49 7.44
C ARG A 63 13.95 2.50 5.96
N LEU A 64 13.83 1.40 5.23
CA LEU A 64 13.83 1.35 3.76
C LEU A 64 12.48 1.83 3.18
N PHE A 65 11.89 2.83 3.82
CA PHE A 65 10.70 3.59 3.39
C PHE A 65 9.34 2.87 3.38
N ALA A 66 9.18 1.72 4.05
CA ALA A 66 7.86 1.09 4.24
C ALA A 66 6.96 1.86 5.22
N HIS A 67 7.51 2.83 5.96
CA HIS A 67 6.81 3.72 6.90
C HIS A 67 6.15 4.93 6.22
N HIS A 68 5.92 4.86 4.91
CA HIS A 68 5.29 5.92 4.14
C HIS A 68 4.25 5.36 3.18
N GLN A 69 3.21 6.16 2.90
CA GLN A 69 2.42 5.99 1.70
C GLN A 69 3.04 6.82 0.57
N TRP A 70 3.66 6.15 -0.40
CA TRP A 70 4.22 6.83 -1.57
C TRP A 70 3.12 7.33 -2.51
N ASP A 71 3.29 8.54 -3.07
CA ASP A 71 2.34 9.15 -4.00
C ASP A 71 2.17 8.28 -5.25
N ALA A 72 3.25 7.63 -5.73
CA ALA A 72 3.18 6.69 -6.86
C ALA A 72 2.22 5.53 -6.61
N GLY A 73 2.14 5.02 -5.37
CA GLY A 73 1.17 4.00 -4.98
C GLY A 73 -0.27 4.52 -5.01
N VAL A 74 -0.49 5.79 -4.65
CA VAL A 74 -1.80 6.43 -4.75
C VAL A 74 -2.21 6.59 -6.21
N TYR A 75 -1.31 7.06 -7.08
CA TYR A 75 -1.59 7.18 -8.52
C TYR A 75 -1.86 5.82 -9.19
N LEU A 76 -1.13 4.77 -8.80
CA LEU A 76 -1.41 3.43 -9.28
C LEU A 76 -2.78 2.93 -8.81
N ALA A 77 -3.14 3.21 -7.55
CA ALA A 77 -4.47 2.93 -7.03
C ALA A 77 -5.58 3.64 -7.83
N ASP A 78 -5.40 4.92 -8.19
CA ASP A 78 -6.35 5.66 -9.05
C ASP A 78 -6.53 4.97 -10.40
N LEU A 79 -5.42 4.59 -11.07
CA LEU A 79 -5.47 3.88 -12.35
C LEU A 79 -6.22 2.54 -12.24
N LEU A 80 -5.99 1.78 -11.16
CA LEU A 80 -6.66 0.51 -10.91
C LEU A 80 -8.15 0.68 -10.61
N ALA A 81 -8.52 1.76 -9.90
CA ALA A 81 -9.91 2.08 -9.60
C ALA A 81 -10.67 2.56 -10.84
N ASP A 82 -10.06 3.40 -11.68
CA ASP A 82 -10.62 3.88 -12.94
C ASP A 82 -10.74 2.77 -14.00
N ALA A 83 -9.90 1.74 -13.90
CA ALA A 83 -9.89 0.56 -14.77
C ALA A 83 -9.93 0.90 -16.28
N PRO A 84 -9.02 1.74 -16.80
CA PRO A 84 -8.90 1.94 -18.24
C PRO A 84 -8.55 0.59 -18.91
N PRO A 85 -8.85 0.40 -20.22
CA PRO A 85 -8.73 -0.92 -20.87
C PRO A 85 -7.39 -1.64 -20.70
N TRP A 86 -6.29 -0.89 -20.56
CA TRP A 86 -4.94 -1.43 -20.39
C TRP A 86 -4.57 -1.74 -18.93
N ALA A 87 -5.30 -1.21 -17.94
CA ALA A 87 -5.07 -1.42 -16.51
C ALA A 87 -6.22 -2.12 -15.78
N ASP A 88 -7.28 -2.54 -16.48
CA ASP A 88 -8.40 -3.26 -15.87
C ASP A 88 -7.96 -4.63 -15.32
N VAL A 89 -8.02 -4.78 -14.00
CA VAL A 89 -7.62 -6.00 -13.27
C VAL A 89 -8.78 -6.93 -12.96
N ARG A 90 -10.01 -6.61 -13.35
CA ARG A 90 -11.20 -7.44 -13.07
C ARG A 90 -11.03 -8.86 -13.60
N GLY A 91 -11.25 -9.84 -12.74
CA GLY A 91 -11.10 -11.26 -13.07
C GLY A 91 -9.65 -11.72 -13.31
N ARG A 92 -8.63 -10.86 -13.10
CA ARG A 92 -7.22 -11.19 -13.28
C ARG A 92 -6.55 -11.63 -11.99
N ARG A 93 -5.39 -12.29 -12.11
CA ARG A 93 -4.50 -12.57 -10.98
C ARG A 93 -3.47 -11.44 -10.89
N VAL A 94 -3.34 -10.84 -9.72
CA VAL A 94 -2.50 -9.66 -9.47
C VAL A 94 -1.48 -10.00 -8.39
N ILE A 95 -0.25 -9.55 -8.58
CA ILE A 95 0.79 -9.53 -7.55
C ILE A 95 1.35 -8.11 -7.46
N GLU A 96 1.48 -7.60 -6.25
CA GLU A 96 2.18 -6.35 -5.96
C GLU A 96 3.54 -6.65 -5.31
N LEU A 97 4.61 -6.03 -5.81
CA LEU A 97 5.98 -6.19 -5.34
C LEU A 97 6.44 -4.90 -4.66
N GLY A 98 6.95 -4.99 -3.42
CA GLY A 98 7.38 -3.80 -2.67
C GLY A 98 6.21 -2.90 -2.29
N ALA A 99 5.21 -3.50 -1.64
CA ALA A 99 3.88 -2.92 -1.49
C ALA A 99 3.75 -1.79 -0.46
N GLY A 100 4.65 -1.71 0.52
CA GLY A 100 4.59 -0.82 1.67
C GLY A 100 3.30 -1.00 2.45
N THR A 101 2.33 -0.10 2.23
CA THR A 101 0.98 -0.16 2.81
C THR A 101 0.07 -1.18 2.12
N GLY A 102 0.38 -1.57 0.88
CA GLY A 102 -0.44 -2.46 0.06
C GLY A 102 -1.60 -1.79 -0.66
N LEU A 103 -1.67 -0.45 -0.68
CA LEU A 103 -2.82 0.28 -1.22
C LEU A 103 -3.20 -0.14 -2.65
N PRO A 104 -2.29 -0.25 -3.63
CA PRO A 104 -2.63 -0.74 -4.98
C PRO A 104 -3.23 -2.15 -4.99
N ALA A 105 -2.67 -3.12 -4.27
CA ALA A 105 -3.23 -4.47 -4.17
C ALA A 105 -4.61 -4.48 -3.50
N LEU A 106 -4.82 -3.68 -2.45
CA LEU A 106 -6.12 -3.54 -1.79
C LEU A 106 -7.16 -3.01 -2.79
N VAL A 107 -6.82 -1.99 -3.58
CA VAL A 107 -7.70 -1.45 -4.62
C VAL A 107 -7.95 -2.47 -5.72
N ALA A 108 -6.92 -3.19 -6.18
CA ALA A 108 -7.09 -4.24 -7.20
C ALA A 108 -8.05 -5.35 -6.73
N ALA A 109 -7.89 -5.81 -5.49
CA ALA A 109 -8.79 -6.79 -4.89
C ALA A 109 -10.22 -6.24 -4.78
N ALA A 110 -10.39 -5.00 -4.33
CA ALA A 110 -11.69 -4.37 -4.23
C ALA A 110 -12.35 -4.19 -5.60
N ALA A 111 -11.58 -3.79 -6.61
CA ALA A 111 -12.02 -3.61 -7.99
C ALA A 111 -12.46 -4.91 -8.68
N GLY A 112 -12.20 -6.08 -8.07
CA GLY A 112 -12.68 -7.37 -8.54
C GLY A 112 -11.62 -8.23 -9.23
N ALA A 113 -10.34 -8.06 -8.89
CA ALA A 113 -9.32 -9.05 -9.24
C ALA A 113 -9.72 -10.44 -8.72
N ALA A 114 -9.47 -11.49 -9.52
CA ALA A 114 -9.82 -12.86 -9.17
C ALA A 114 -8.94 -13.42 -8.05
N HIS A 115 -7.68 -12.96 -7.95
CA HIS A 115 -6.75 -13.30 -6.90
C HIS A 115 -5.69 -12.21 -6.79
N THR A 116 -5.39 -11.74 -5.58
CA THR A 116 -4.39 -10.72 -5.34
C THR A 116 -3.40 -11.19 -4.27
N VAL A 117 -2.11 -11.08 -4.56
CA VAL A 117 -1.04 -11.28 -3.58
C VAL A 117 -0.33 -9.95 -3.38
N VAL A 118 -0.31 -9.45 -2.14
CA VAL A 118 0.46 -8.26 -1.78
C VAL A 118 1.77 -8.71 -1.14
N THR A 119 2.90 -8.23 -1.67
CA THR A 119 4.22 -8.66 -1.19
C THR A 119 5.16 -7.51 -0.89
N ASP A 120 5.99 -7.71 0.13
CA ASP A 120 7.08 -6.81 0.51
C ASP A 120 8.17 -7.61 1.23
N TYR A 121 9.24 -6.95 1.68
CA TYR A 121 10.35 -7.58 2.37
C TYR A 121 9.88 -8.48 3.52
N PRO A 122 10.48 -9.67 3.74
CA PRO A 122 10.08 -10.61 4.77
C PRO A 122 10.49 -10.15 6.19
N ASP A 123 10.03 -8.95 6.57
CA ASP A 123 10.21 -8.32 7.86
C ASP A 123 8.91 -8.47 8.68
N PRO A 124 8.96 -8.96 9.93
CA PRO A 124 7.76 -9.19 10.73
C PRO A 124 6.88 -7.94 10.90
N ASP A 125 7.46 -6.75 11.05
CA ASP A 125 6.69 -5.52 11.26
C ASP A 125 5.97 -5.10 9.97
N ILE A 126 6.65 -5.20 8.82
CA ILE A 126 6.06 -4.92 7.50
C ILE A 126 4.92 -5.92 7.21
N LEU A 127 5.17 -7.21 7.40
CA LEU A 127 4.18 -8.25 7.13
C LEU A 127 2.99 -8.19 8.07
N ALA A 128 3.19 -7.86 9.34
CA ALA A 128 2.09 -7.64 10.28
C ALA A 128 1.23 -6.46 9.84
N ASN A 129 1.83 -5.35 9.39
CA ASN A 129 1.09 -4.20 8.88
C ASN A 129 0.29 -4.54 7.60
N LEU A 130 0.91 -5.23 6.65
CA LEU A 130 0.22 -5.68 5.43
C LEU A 130 -0.93 -6.65 5.73
N ALA A 131 -0.72 -7.62 6.61
CA ALA A 131 -1.75 -8.57 7.03
C ALA A 131 -2.94 -7.87 7.69
N GLU A 132 -2.68 -6.88 8.53
CA GLU A 132 -3.72 -6.04 9.15
C GLU A 132 -4.51 -5.25 8.11
N ASN A 133 -3.85 -4.63 7.13
CA ASN A 133 -4.52 -3.91 6.05
C ASN A 133 -5.39 -4.83 5.18
N VAL A 134 -4.89 -6.03 4.86
CA VAL A 134 -5.67 -7.07 4.16
C VAL A 134 -6.90 -7.47 4.98
N ALA A 135 -6.73 -7.75 6.27
CA ALA A 135 -7.81 -8.16 7.15
C ALA A 135 -8.89 -7.06 7.28
N GLN A 136 -8.49 -5.79 7.39
CA GLN A 136 -9.40 -4.65 7.46
C GLN A 136 -10.27 -4.52 6.19
N LEU A 137 -9.68 -4.69 5.00
CA LEU A 137 -10.45 -4.68 3.76
C LEU A 137 -11.41 -5.88 3.69
N GLN A 138 -10.91 -7.08 4.01
CA GLN A 138 -11.71 -8.30 3.99
C GLN A 138 -12.89 -8.25 4.95
N ALA A 139 -12.74 -7.65 6.13
CA ALA A 139 -13.81 -7.50 7.11
C ALA A 139 -14.97 -6.61 6.63
N ARG A 140 -14.70 -5.67 5.70
CA ARG A 140 -15.72 -4.81 5.08
C ARG A 140 -16.34 -5.39 3.82
N ALA A 141 -15.70 -6.38 3.20
CA ALA A 141 -16.15 -6.91 1.93
C ALA A 141 -17.42 -7.76 2.11
N PRO A 142 -18.41 -7.66 1.20
CA PRO A 142 -19.65 -8.43 1.27
C PRO A 142 -19.45 -9.93 1.01
N ALA A 143 -18.30 -10.30 0.45
CA ALA A 143 -17.87 -11.68 0.21
C ALA A 143 -16.36 -11.80 0.42
N ARG A 144 -15.89 -13.03 0.64
CA ARG A 144 -14.46 -13.30 0.83
C ARG A 144 -13.66 -12.89 -0.40
N LEU A 145 -12.74 -11.95 -0.24
CA LEU A 145 -11.75 -11.59 -1.25
C LEU A 145 -10.63 -12.63 -1.26
N ALA A 146 -10.24 -13.09 -2.45
CA ALA A 146 -9.03 -13.88 -2.66
C ALA A 146 -7.80 -12.96 -2.63
N LEU A 147 -7.46 -12.50 -1.42
CA LEU A 147 -6.41 -11.53 -1.14
C LEU A 147 -5.55 -12.05 0.02
N ALA A 148 -4.22 -12.04 -0.15
CA ALA A 148 -3.28 -12.48 0.88
C ALA A 148 -1.97 -11.69 0.87
N ALA A 149 -1.36 -11.53 2.05
CA ALA A 149 -0.05 -10.88 2.23
C ALA A 149 1.06 -11.90 2.40
N HIS A 150 2.18 -11.73 1.71
CA HIS A 150 3.33 -12.64 1.75
C HIS A 150 4.65 -11.85 1.76
N GLY A 151 5.65 -12.31 2.50
CA GLY A 151 7.01 -11.75 2.38
C GLY A 151 7.66 -12.21 1.08
N LEU A 152 8.37 -11.33 0.38
CA LEU A 152 9.13 -11.62 -0.83
C LEU A 152 10.24 -10.57 -0.99
N ALA A 153 11.49 -10.96 -0.79
CA ALA A 153 12.63 -10.12 -1.12
C ALA A 153 12.99 -10.24 -2.61
N TRP A 154 13.33 -9.13 -3.24
CA TRP A 154 13.68 -9.11 -4.67
C TRP A 154 14.98 -9.89 -4.91
N GLY A 155 14.98 -10.74 -5.93
CA GLY A 155 16.14 -11.54 -6.32
C GLY A 155 16.29 -12.86 -5.56
N GLU A 156 15.44 -13.15 -4.58
CA GLU A 156 15.39 -14.48 -3.95
C GLU A 156 14.68 -15.51 -4.86
N ALA A 157 15.09 -16.77 -4.73
CA ALA A 157 14.49 -17.86 -5.50
C ALA A 157 13.03 -18.08 -5.08
N LEU A 158 12.15 -18.18 -6.08
CA LEU A 158 10.70 -18.36 -5.85
C LEU A 158 10.33 -19.75 -5.36
N ASP A 159 11.28 -20.68 -5.24
CA ASP A 159 11.06 -22.06 -4.81
C ASP A 159 10.37 -22.15 -3.43
N ALA A 160 10.53 -21.12 -2.59
CA ALA A 160 9.83 -21.00 -1.31
C ALA A 160 8.33 -20.64 -1.42
N TYR A 161 7.84 -20.27 -2.62
CA TYR A 161 6.50 -19.70 -2.84
C TYR A 161 5.61 -20.51 -3.82
N VAL A 162 6.12 -21.59 -4.41
CA VAL A 162 5.41 -22.41 -5.43
C VAL A 162 4.27 -23.25 -4.85
N ALA A 163 4.06 -23.24 -3.52
CA ALA A 163 3.10 -24.11 -2.83
C ALA A 163 1.77 -23.46 -2.41
N CYS A 164 1.46 -22.23 -2.86
CA CYS A 164 0.26 -21.49 -2.46
C CYS A 164 -0.83 -21.45 -3.55
#